data_AF-A0A1D2X1M8-F1
#
_entry.id   AF-A0A1D2X1M8-F1
#
_cell.length_a   1.000
_cell.length_b   1.000
_cell.length_c   1.000
_cell.angle_alpha   90.00
_cell.angle_beta   90.00
_cell.angle_gamma   90.00
#
_symmetry.space_group_name_H-M   'P 1'
#
loop_
_entity.id
_entity.type
_entity.pdbx_description
1 polymer ?
#
loop_
_entity_poly.entity_id
_entity_poly.type
_entity_poly.pdbx_seq_one_letter_code
_entity_poly.pdbx_strand_id
1 'polypeptide(L)'
;MSDEQKTYIAPPWIKYPTYPEKSNFWRTGTGAEYLIQFNENVNDKDEYYKIFPKAPSFGDKIIADDSLSENTKKLLGDSTKPLFINLWSSTGKPKYNIDFNKNNDYIFMYDQLIKDESTHIHIGTDKYSSAKEIISVIENNFRNKSDKIWEELKYTVYINALYYKIVTDINFTKELIKTGDKGIVFKSDNLEWGVEEENGKFIGKNLFGLAMMEIRDVLNAVYKNYDKIDWDLSGDPYSKERCMCSHMH
;
A
#
# COMPACT_ATOMS: atom_id res chain seq x y z
N MET A 1 25.16 -0.64 21.59
CA MET A 1 24.03 -0.46 20.63
C MET A 1 23.17 0.60 21.27
N SER A 2 23.11 1.80 20.68
CA SER A 2 22.47 2.95 21.31
C SER A 2 20.98 2.66 21.50
N ASP A 3 20.54 2.62 22.76
CA ASP A 3 19.13 2.77 23.12
C ASP A 3 18.69 4.17 22.66
N GLU A 4 18.31 4.30 21.39
CA GLU A 4 17.50 5.45 20.98
C GLU A 4 16.22 5.38 21.81
N GLN A 5 16.00 6.42 22.60
CA GLN A 5 14.85 6.52 23.49
C GLN A 5 13.59 6.46 22.63
N LYS A 6 12.93 5.30 22.61
CA LYS A 6 11.59 5.14 22.01
C LYS A 6 10.67 6.12 22.71
N THR A 7 10.00 6.97 21.94
CA THR A 7 9.34 8.17 22.51
C THR A 7 7.89 8.30 22.05
N TYR A 8 7.52 7.69 20.92
CA TYR A 8 6.23 7.95 20.28
C TYR A 8 5.32 6.73 20.35
N ILE A 9 4.06 6.94 20.75
CA ILE A 9 3.01 5.96 20.46
C ILE A 9 2.93 5.74 18.94
N ALA A 10 2.69 4.52 18.50
CA ALA A 10 2.56 4.20 17.09
C ALA A 10 1.33 4.91 16.51
N PRO A 11 1.39 5.41 15.27
CA PRO A 11 0.20 5.96 14.65
C PRO A 11 -0.77 4.85 14.25
N PRO A 12 -2.09 5.14 14.19
CA PRO A 12 -3.11 4.16 13.81
C PRO A 12 -2.83 3.42 12.50
N TRP A 13 -2.26 4.12 11.50
CA TRP A 13 -1.95 3.53 10.19
C TRP A 13 -0.66 2.70 10.14
N ILE A 14 0.15 2.67 11.21
CA ILE A 14 1.28 1.74 11.36
C ILE A 14 0.89 0.59 12.29
N LYS A 15 0.14 0.88 13.36
CA LYS A 15 -0.36 -0.14 14.29
C LYS A 15 -1.39 -1.07 13.63
N TYR A 16 -2.29 -0.50 12.82
CA TYR A 16 -3.38 -1.20 12.15
C TYR A 16 -3.41 -0.80 10.66
N PRO A 17 -2.35 -1.09 9.89
CA PRO A 17 -2.15 -0.55 8.55
C PRO A 17 -3.22 -1.03 7.56
N THR A 18 -3.89 -2.14 7.88
CA THR A 18 -4.91 -2.77 7.05
C THR A 18 -6.35 -2.33 7.34
N TYR A 19 -6.56 -1.40 8.28
CA TYR A 19 -7.88 -0.93 8.66
C TYR A 19 -8.11 0.50 8.18
N PRO A 20 -8.81 0.74 7.05
CA PRO A 20 -9.08 2.10 6.57
C PRO A 20 -9.71 2.97 7.65
N GLU A 21 -9.39 4.27 7.68
CA GLU A 21 -9.88 5.22 8.70
C GLU A 21 -11.40 5.20 8.89
N LYS A 22 -12.16 5.00 7.80
CA LYS A 22 -13.64 4.98 7.82
C LYS A 22 -14.24 3.62 8.22
N SER A 23 -13.41 2.63 8.54
CA SER A 23 -13.85 1.31 8.97
C SER A 23 -14.58 1.36 10.31
N ASN A 24 -15.56 0.48 10.51
CA ASN A 24 -16.23 0.31 11.80
C ASN A 24 -15.28 -0.16 12.90
N PHE A 25 -14.12 -0.72 12.55
CA PHE A 25 -13.05 -1.06 13.50
C PHE A 25 -12.69 0.11 14.43
N TRP A 26 -12.69 1.34 13.90
CA TRP A 26 -12.34 2.54 14.66
C TRP A 26 -13.45 3.09 15.55
N ARG A 27 -14.66 2.53 15.44
CA ARG A 27 -15.84 3.01 16.19
C ARG A 27 -16.11 2.21 17.46
N THR A 28 -15.60 0.99 17.55
CA THR A 28 -15.89 0.06 18.66
C THR A 28 -14.73 -0.88 18.93
N GLY A 29 -14.60 -1.35 20.18
CA GLY A 29 -13.61 -2.36 20.57
C GLY A 29 -12.18 -1.85 20.48
N THR A 30 -11.25 -2.74 20.13
CA THR A 30 -9.81 -2.50 20.19
C THR A 30 -9.34 -1.29 19.36
N GLY A 31 -9.93 -1.05 18.19
CA GLY A 31 -9.59 0.12 17.37
C GLY A 31 -10.01 1.43 18.04
N ALA A 32 -11.21 1.49 18.63
CA ALA A 32 -11.68 2.67 19.35
C ALA A 32 -10.84 2.95 20.61
N GLU A 33 -10.54 1.91 21.39
CA GLU A 33 -9.67 1.99 22.57
C GLU A 33 -8.28 2.52 22.19
N TYR A 34 -7.72 2.03 21.09
CA TYR A 34 -6.42 2.49 20.60
C TYR A 34 -6.44 3.96 20.15
N LEU A 35 -7.54 4.44 19.54
CA LEU A 35 -7.66 5.86 19.21
C LEU A 35 -7.72 6.75 20.44
N ILE A 36 -8.39 6.31 21.50
CA ILE A 36 -8.40 7.04 22.78
C ILE A 36 -6.97 7.13 23.31
N GLN A 37 -6.28 5.99 23.41
CA GLN A 37 -4.88 5.93 23.85
C GLN A 37 -3.97 6.82 23.00
N PHE A 38 -4.11 6.77 21.68
CA PHE A 38 -3.36 7.62 20.75
C PHE A 38 -3.60 9.11 21.02
N ASN A 39 -4.86 9.52 21.18
CA ASN A 39 -5.20 10.92 21.44
C ASN A 39 -4.74 11.42 22.82
N GLU A 40 -4.68 10.55 23.83
CA GLU A 40 -4.15 10.89 25.16
C GLU A 40 -2.63 11.07 25.17
N ASN A 41 -1.92 10.38 24.27
CA ASN A 41 -0.46 10.39 24.19
C ASN A 41 0.09 11.36 23.11
N VAL A 42 -0.77 11.97 22.31
CA VAL A 42 -0.38 12.94 21.26
C VAL A 42 -0.98 14.30 21.57
N ASN A 43 -0.16 15.20 22.12
CA ASN A 43 -0.55 16.56 22.49
C ASN A 43 -0.73 17.47 21.26
N ASP A 44 0.25 17.46 20.35
CA ASP A 44 0.22 18.24 19.10
C ASP A 44 0.16 17.29 17.91
N LYS A 45 -1.02 17.20 17.28
CA LYS A 45 -1.24 16.35 16.11
C LYS A 45 -0.51 16.87 14.87
N ASP A 46 -0.36 18.17 14.72
CA ASP A 46 0.28 18.76 13.53
C ASP A 46 1.79 18.53 13.55
N GLU A 47 2.42 18.62 14.73
CA GLU A 47 3.81 18.22 14.90
C GLU A 47 3.97 16.71 14.74
N TYR A 48 3.09 15.93 15.37
CA TYR A 48 3.14 14.47 15.27
C TYR A 48 2.99 14.00 13.81
N TYR A 49 2.09 14.60 13.02
CA TYR A 49 1.90 14.24 11.60
C TYR A 49 3.07 14.67 10.69
N LYS A 50 3.93 15.59 11.13
CA LYS A 50 5.20 15.87 10.42
C LYS A 50 6.23 14.75 10.67
N ILE A 51 6.19 14.11 11.84
CA ILE A 51 7.08 13.01 12.21
C ILE A 51 6.58 11.70 11.59
N PHE A 52 5.28 11.45 11.68
CA PHE A 52 4.59 10.31 11.09
C PHE A 52 3.52 10.83 10.14
N PRO A 53 3.81 10.98 8.84
CA PRO A 53 2.80 11.35 7.87
C PRO A 53 1.76 10.24 7.72
N LYS A 54 0.51 10.62 7.45
CA LYS A 54 -0.60 9.68 7.24
C LYS A 54 -0.36 8.84 5.99
N ALA A 55 -0.53 7.53 6.12
CA ALA A 55 -0.56 6.64 4.96
C ALA A 55 -1.88 6.76 4.17
N PRO A 56 -1.95 6.32 2.90
CA PRO A 56 -3.17 6.39 2.08
C PRO A 56 -4.41 5.69 2.66
N SER A 57 -4.24 4.74 3.60
CA SER A 57 -5.36 4.14 4.32
C SER A 57 -6.01 5.07 5.37
N PHE A 58 -5.32 6.15 5.76
CA PHE A 58 -5.72 7.14 6.78
C PHE A 58 -5.62 8.60 6.33
N GLY A 59 -5.12 8.82 5.11
CA GLY A 59 -4.97 10.15 4.52
C GLY A 59 -6.27 10.71 3.97
N ASP A 60 -6.24 12.00 3.67
CA ASP A 60 -7.35 12.67 3.00
C ASP A 60 -7.61 12.07 1.63
N LYS A 61 -8.88 12.04 1.23
CA LYS A 61 -9.26 11.57 -0.09
C LYS A 61 -8.73 12.53 -1.15
N ILE A 62 -7.96 12.01 -2.09
CA ILE A 62 -7.57 12.75 -3.29
C ILE A 62 -8.82 13.03 -4.14
N ILE A 63 -8.97 14.29 -4.54
CA ILE A 63 -10.05 14.74 -5.41
C ILE A 63 -9.76 14.27 -6.84
N ALA A 64 -10.75 13.64 -7.45
CA ALA A 64 -10.71 13.16 -8.83
C ALA A 64 -10.60 14.34 -9.82
N ASP A 65 -9.70 14.22 -10.78
CA ASP A 65 -9.52 15.17 -11.87
C ASP A 65 -10.70 15.14 -12.87
N ASP A 66 -10.90 16.24 -13.59
CA ASP A 66 -11.98 16.35 -14.58
C ASP A 66 -11.80 15.45 -15.81
N SER A 67 -10.61 14.91 -16.03
CA SER A 67 -10.34 13.89 -17.04
C SER A 67 -11.03 12.55 -16.77
N LEU A 68 -11.43 12.27 -15.52
CA LEU A 68 -12.17 11.06 -15.19
C LEU A 68 -13.65 11.19 -15.56
N SER A 69 -14.25 10.09 -16.03
CA SER A 69 -15.67 10.11 -16.39
C SER A 69 -16.57 10.38 -15.19
N GLU A 70 -17.73 10.99 -15.43
CA GLU A 70 -18.72 11.26 -14.39
C GLU A 70 -19.17 9.98 -13.66
N ASN A 71 -19.25 8.85 -14.36
CA ASN A 71 -19.55 7.55 -13.75
C ASN A 71 -18.45 7.12 -12.76
N THR A 72 -17.18 7.35 -13.09
CA THR A 72 -16.04 7.07 -12.22
C THR A 72 -16.03 8.01 -11.01
N LYS A 73 -16.24 9.32 -11.21
CA LYS A 73 -16.36 10.28 -10.11
C LYS A 73 -17.50 9.92 -9.15
N LYS A 74 -18.65 9.53 -9.70
CA LYS A 74 -19.80 9.05 -8.92
C LYS A 74 -19.44 7.81 -8.10
N LEU A 75 -18.76 6.83 -8.69
CA LEU A 75 -18.30 5.63 -7.98
C LEU A 75 -17.32 5.96 -6.85
N LEU A 76 -16.40 6.91 -7.07
CA LEU A 76 -15.43 7.33 -6.05
C LEU A 76 -16.10 8.04 -4.85
N GLY A 77 -17.22 8.73 -5.10
CA GLY A 77 -18.06 9.37 -4.08
C GLY A 77 -19.07 8.42 -3.41
N ASP A 78 -19.34 7.26 -4.00
CA ASP A 78 -20.33 6.30 -3.52
C ASP A 78 -19.85 5.59 -2.23
N SER A 79 -20.76 5.43 -1.26
CA SER A 79 -20.54 4.65 -0.05
C SER A 79 -20.44 3.14 -0.29
N THR A 80 -20.90 2.65 -1.44
CA THR A 80 -20.85 1.23 -1.83
C THR A 80 -19.48 0.81 -2.36
N LYS A 81 -18.60 1.77 -2.66
CA LYS A 81 -17.22 1.47 -3.05
C LYS A 81 -16.45 0.89 -1.85
N PRO A 82 -15.63 -0.16 -2.05
CA PRO A 82 -14.78 -0.67 -0.99
C PRO A 82 -13.90 0.44 -0.40
N LEU A 83 -13.88 0.52 0.93
CA LEU A 83 -13.22 1.60 1.68
C LEU A 83 -11.73 1.72 1.41
N PHE A 84 -11.12 0.62 0.95
CA PHE A 84 -9.69 0.51 0.72
C PHE A 84 -9.24 0.92 -0.69
N ILE A 85 -10.18 1.24 -1.60
CA ILE A 85 -9.83 1.76 -2.92
C ILE A 85 -9.72 3.28 -2.83
N ASN A 86 -8.53 3.81 -2.58
CA ASN A 86 -8.30 5.28 -2.58
C ASN A 86 -7.50 5.68 -3.80
N LEU A 87 -7.80 6.85 -4.39
CA LEU A 87 -6.95 7.43 -5.43
C LEU A 87 -5.56 7.75 -4.85
N TRP A 88 -4.52 7.42 -5.61
CA TRP A 88 -3.12 7.80 -5.32
C TRP A 88 -2.65 8.97 -6.19
N SER A 89 -3.35 9.21 -7.30
CA SER A 89 -3.22 10.39 -8.14
C SER A 89 -4.63 10.88 -8.54
N SER A 90 -4.78 12.18 -8.79
CA SER A 90 -6.09 12.74 -9.18
C SER A 90 -6.64 12.14 -10.49
N THR A 91 -5.75 11.66 -11.37
CA THR A 91 -6.09 11.05 -12.66
C THR A 91 -6.21 9.53 -12.62
N GLY A 92 -5.89 8.89 -11.49
CA GLY A 92 -5.86 7.42 -11.35
C GLY A 92 -4.72 6.74 -12.11
N LYS A 93 -3.80 7.50 -12.71
CA LYS A 93 -2.64 7.00 -13.49
C LYS A 93 -1.34 6.99 -12.67
N PRO A 94 -0.32 6.24 -13.10
CA PRO A 94 0.99 6.26 -12.46
C PRO A 94 1.61 7.65 -12.39
N LYS A 95 2.25 7.96 -11.25
CA LYS A 95 3.13 9.13 -11.07
C LYS A 95 4.37 9.02 -11.97
N TYR A 96 4.92 7.83 -12.10
CA TYR A 96 6.14 7.56 -12.85
C TYR A 96 5.84 7.19 -14.31
N ASN A 97 6.69 7.66 -15.22
CA ASN A 97 6.70 7.25 -16.62
C ASN A 97 8.15 6.97 -17.04
N ILE A 98 8.60 5.73 -16.86
CA ILE A 98 10.00 5.33 -17.02
C ILE A 98 10.14 4.36 -18.19
N ASP A 99 11.09 4.65 -19.07
CA ASP A 99 11.52 3.73 -20.13
C ASP A 99 12.69 2.87 -19.64
N PHE A 100 12.37 1.67 -19.16
CA PHE A 100 13.34 0.72 -18.63
C PHE A 100 14.26 0.10 -19.69
N ASN A 101 14.01 0.35 -20.99
CA ASN A 101 14.96 -0.03 -22.05
C ASN A 101 16.11 0.98 -22.20
N LYS A 102 16.00 2.15 -21.57
CA LYS A 102 17.02 3.20 -21.58
C LYS A 102 17.68 3.40 -20.22
N ASN A 103 16.97 3.05 -19.15
CA ASN A 103 17.48 3.11 -17.79
C ASN A 103 18.03 1.75 -17.37
N ASN A 104 19.30 1.70 -16.95
CA ASN A 104 19.96 0.47 -16.52
C ASN A 104 20.03 0.33 -14.98
N ASP A 105 19.57 1.31 -14.21
CA ASP A 105 19.53 1.23 -12.75
C ASP A 105 18.15 0.80 -12.26
N TYR A 106 17.95 -0.51 -12.26
CA TYR A 106 16.75 -1.15 -11.78
C TYR A 106 17.03 -2.44 -11.02
N ILE A 107 16.03 -2.89 -10.27
CA ILE A 107 15.96 -4.23 -9.69
C ILE A 107 14.77 -4.99 -10.27
N PHE A 108 14.81 -6.31 -10.16
CA PHE A 108 13.68 -7.15 -10.51
C PHE A 108 12.82 -7.48 -9.31
N MET A 109 11.51 -7.48 -9.54
CA MET A 109 10.51 -8.06 -8.65
C MET A 109 9.66 -9.03 -9.46
N TYR A 110 9.15 -10.07 -8.83
CA TYR A 110 8.45 -11.14 -9.53
C TYR A 110 7.01 -11.30 -9.06
N ASP A 111 6.17 -11.82 -9.94
CA ASP A 111 4.73 -11.99 -9.75
C ASP A 111 4.32 -12.97 -8.65
N GLN A 112 5.24 -13.79 -8.13
CA GLN A 112 4.93 -14.68 -7.00
C GLN A 112 4.47 -13.90 -5.78
N LEU A 113 4.96 -12.65 -5.59
CA LEU A 113 4.50 -11.79 -4.50
C LEU A 113 2.98 -11.58 -4.49
N ILE A 114 2.37 -11.57 -5.68
CA ILE A 114 0.96 -11.21 -5.88
C ILE A 114 0.08 -12.46 -5.85
N LYS A 115 0.66 -13.60 -6.22
CA LYS A 115 0.07 -14.93 -6.18
C LYS A 115 0.29 -15.62 -4.82
N ASP A 116 1.05 -15.03 -3.91
CA ASP A 116 1.36 -15.60 -2.61
C ASP A 116 0.13 -15.62 -1.69
N GLU A 117 -0.32 -16.84 -1.40
CA GLU A 117 -1.46 -17.19 -0.55
C GLU A 117 -1.05 -17.68 0.85
N SER A 118 0.25 -17.65 1.18
CA SER A 118 0.74 -18.12 2.48
C SER A 118 0.21 -17.31 3.67
N THR A 119 -0.09 -16.03 3.44
CA THR A 119 -0.64 -15.12 4.43
C THR A 119 -1.87 -14.43 3.88
N HIS A 120 -2.98 -14.51 4.61
CA HIS A 120 -4.18 -13.79 4.21
C HIS A 120 -4.02 -12.28 4.45
N ILE A 121 -4.51 -11.50 3.49
CA ILE A 121 -4.62 -10.05 3.58
C ILE A 121 -5.96 -9.72 4.20
N HIS A 122 -5.94 -9.25 5.43
CA HIS A 122 -7.12 -8.69 6.08
C HIS A 122 -7.27 -7.24 5.66
N ILE A 123 -8.46 -6.79 5.29
CA ILE A 123 -8.75 -5.37 5.04
C ILE A 123 -10.06 -5.01 5.73
N GLY A 124 -9.98 -4.31 6.85
CA GLY A 124 -11.16 -4.12 7.70
C GLY A 124 -11.72 -5.47 8.18
N THR A 125 -12.96 -5.77 7.79
CA THR A 125 -13.61 -7.06 8.08
C THR A 125 -13.41 -8.11 6.99
N ASP A 126 -12.94 -7.70 5.81
CA ASP A 126 -12.77 -8.57 4.66
C ASP A 126 -11.44 -9.32 4.76
N LYS A 127 -11.40 -10.50 4.16
CA LYS A 127 -10.23 -11.39 4.16
C LYS A 127 -10.01 -11.88 2.75
N TYR A 128 -8.80 -11.69 2.25
CA TYR A 128 -8.36 -12.12 0.93
C TYR A 128 -7.16 -13.03 1.07
N SER A 129 -7.04 -14.00 0.18
CA SER A 129 -5.96 -14.97 0.11
C SER A 129 -4.72 -14.34 -0.51
N SER A 130 -4.89 -13.44 -1.49
CA SER A 130 -3.78 -12.80 -2.18
C SER A 130 -4.14 -11.42 -2.75
N ALA A 131 -3.12 -10.66 -3.16
CA ALA A 131 -3.32 -9.40 -3.87
C ALA A 131 -4.01 -9.61 -5.23
N LYS A 132 -3.75 -10.76 -5.88
CA LYS A 132 -4.46 -11.16 -7.11
C LYS A 132 -5.97 -11.30 -6.87
N GLU A 133 -6.38 -11.92 -5.76
CA GLU A 133 -7.79 -12.08 -5.43
C GLU A 133 -8.48 -10.71 -5.26
N ILE A 134 -7.85 -9.77 -4.54
CA ILE A 134 -8.36 -8.40 -4.39
C ILE A 134 -8.59 -7.79 -5.78
N ILE A 135 -7.58 -7.85 -6.65
CA ILE A 135 -7.66 -7.29 -8.00
C ILE A 135 -8.82 -7.90 -8.78
N SER A 136 -8.95 -9.24 -8.80
CA SER A 136 -9.99 -9.93 -9.55
C SER A 136 -11.40 -9.61 -9.05
N VAL A 137 -11.61 -9.54 -7.74
CA VAL A 137 -12.93 -9.19 -7.15
C VAL A 137 -13.33 -7.77 -7.56
N ILE A 138 -12.41 -6.82 -7.47
CA ILE A 138 -12.68 -5.42 -7.81
C ILE A 138 -12.83 -5.22 -9.32
N GLU A 139 -12.01 -5.89 -10.14
CA GLU A 139 -12.12 -5.87 -11.59
C GLU A 139 -13.51 -6.32 -12.03
N ASN A 140 -13.98 -7.46 -11.53
CA ASN A 140 -15.33 -7.95 -11.84
C ASN A 140 -16.40 -6.95 -11.41
N ASN A 141 -16.28 -6.36 -10.22
CA ASN A 141 -17.23 -5.34 -9.75
C ASN A 141 -17.27 -4.10 -10.66
N PHE A 142 -16.11 -3.62 -11.10
CA PHE A 142 -16.00 -2.39 -11.89
C PHE A 142 -16.42 -2.63 -13.34
N ARG A 143 -16.01 -3.75 -13.96
CA ARG A 143 -16.43 -4.11 -15.32
C ARG A 143 -17.93 -4.34 -15.42
N ASN A 144 -18.56 -4.92 -14.41
CA ASN A 144 -20.01 -5.06 -14.33
C ASN A 144 -20.75 -3.70 -14.33
N LYS A 145 -20.07 -2.61 -13.92
CA LYS A 145 -20.61 -1.24 -13.99
C LYS A 145 -20.28 -0.58 -15.32
N SER A 146 -19.00 -0.62 -15.73
CA SER A 146 -18.52 -0.11 -17.02
C SER A 146 -17.04 -0.46 -17.24
N ASP A 147 -16.68 -0.94 -18.43
CA ASP A 147 -15.26 -1.11 -18.81
C ASP A 147 -14.47 0.20 -18.73
N LYS A 148 -15.12 1.34 -18.98
CA LYS A 148 -14.46 2.65 -18.87
C LYS A 148 -14.01 2.94 -17.43
N ILE A 149 -14.82 2.56 -16.44
CA ILE A 149 -14.46 2.70 -15.01
C ILE A 149 -13.22 1.85 -14.72
N TRP A 150 -13.19 0.62 -15.21
CA TRP A 150 -12.04 -0.25 -15.04
C TRP A 150 -10.79 0.36 -15.66
N GLU A 151 -10.85 0.79 -16.92
CA GLU A 151 -9.69 1.38 -17.59
C GLU A 151 -9.17 2.65 -16.90
N GLU A 152 -10.07 3.46 -16.33
CA GLU A 152 -9.72 4.67 -15.58
C GLU A 152 -9.14 4.36 -14.18
N LEU A 153 -9.57 3.29 -13.51
CA LEU A 153 -9.22 3.00 -12.12
C LEU A 153 -8.32 1.78 -11.91
N LYS A 154 -8.01 0.96 -12.93
CA LYS A 154 -7.26 -0.29 -12.74
C LYS A 154 -5.93 -0.09 -12.04
N TYR A 155 -5.19 0.98 -12.36
CA TYR A 155 -3.95 1.29 -11.69
C TYR A 155 -4.17 1.63 -10.20
N THR A 156 -5.24 2.37 -9.89
CA THR A 156 -5.66 2.62 -8.51
C THR A 156 -5.98 1.31 -7.78
N VAL A 157 -6.64 0.35 -8.45
CA VAL A 157 -6.90 -0.97 -7.85
C VAL A 157 -5.59 -1.71 -7.57
N TYR A 158 -4.67 -1.71 -8.54
CA TYR A 158 -3.37 -2.38 -8.42
C TYR A 158 -2.55 -1.86 -7.26
N ILE A 159 -2.36 -0.55 -7.17
CA ILE A 159 -1.52 0.06 -6.13
C ILE A 159 -2.12 -0.15 -4.73
N ASN A 160 -3.45 -0.10 -4.56
CA ASN A 160 -4.05 -0.41 -3.27
C ASN A 160 -3.89 -1.88 -2.89
N ALA A 161 -4.15 -2.82 -3.80
CA ALA A 161 -3.98 -4.25 -3.52
C ALA A 161 -2.53 -4.60 -3.14
N LEU A 162 -1.56 -4.04 -3.87
CA LEU A 162 -0.13 -4.17 -3.57
C LEU A 162 0.24 -3.52 -2.24
N TYR A 163 -0.26 -2.32 -1.96
CA TYR A 163 -0.02 -1.63 -0.70
C TYR A 163 -0.43 -2.49 0.49
N TYR A 164 -1.66 -3.04 0.49
CA TYR A 164 -2.12 -3.90 1.58
C TYR A 164 -1.28 -5.18 1.72
N LYS A 165 -0.83 -5.80 0.60
CA LYS A 165 0.08 -6.94 0.65
C LYS A 165 1.43 -6.59 1.29
N ILE A 166 1.97 -5.40 1.00
CA ILE A 166 3.26 -4.98 1.53
C ILE A 166 3.18 -4.63 3.02
N VAL A 167 2.17 -3.87 3.44
CA VAL A 167 2.07 -3.43 4.84
C VAL A 167 1.62 -4.52 5.81
N THR A 168 1.16 -5.68 5.31
CA THR A 168 0.87 -6.83 6.17
C THR A 168 2.12 -7.50 6.74
N ASP A 169 3.29 -7.35 6.11
CA ASP A 169 4.56 -7.90 6.59
C ASP A 169 5.63 -6.80 6.68
N ILE A 170 6.08 -6.51 7.90
CA ILE A 170 7.11 -5.49 8.14
C ILE A 170 8.42 -5.81 7.41
N ASN A 171 8.73 -7.08 7.16
CA ASN A 171 9.91 -7.48 6.40
C ASN A 171 9.76 -7.05 4.94
N PHE A 172 8.59 -7.24 4.30
CA PHE A 172 8.34 -6.74 2.94
C PHE A 172 8.37 -5.22 2.87
N THR A 173 7.79 -4.55 3.86
CA THR A 173 7.86 -3.08 3.98
C THR A 173 9.31 -2.60 4.02
N LYS A 174 10.15 -3.19 4.89
CA LYS A 174 11.58 -2.83 5.00
C LYS A 174 12.37 -3.19 3.73
N GLU A 175 12.13 -4.34 3.13
CA GLU A 175 12.80 -4.73 1.88
C GLU A 175 12.45 -3.80 0.72
N LEU A 176 11.19 -3.37 0.59
CA LEU A 176 10.81 -2.41 -0.43
C LEU A 176 11.48 -1.04 -0.21
N ILE A 177 11.54 -0.56 1.03
CA ILE A 177 12.26 0.67 1.41
C ILE A 177 13.76 0.57 1.03
N LYS A 178 14.41 -0.56 1.32
CA LYS A 178 15.83 -0.80 1.01
C LYS A 178 16.18 -0.75 -0.47
N THR A 179 15.21 -0.87 -1.36
CA THR A 179 15.44 -0.75 -2.82
C THR A 179 15.94 0.64 -3.22
N GLY A 180 15.80 1.65 -2.33
CA GLY A 180 16.34 2.99 -2.54
C GLY A 180 15.66 3.68 -3.73
N ASP A 181 16.43 4.41 -4.54
CA ASP A 181 15.89 5.16 -5.68
C ASP A 181 15.86 4.35 -6.98
N LYS A 182 16.22 3.06 -6.93
CA LYS A 182 16.30 2.21 -8.12
C LYS A 182 14.93 2.05 -8.77
N GLY A 183 14.93 1.92 -10.09
CA GLY A 183 13.75 1.50 -10.83
C GLY A 183 13.32 0.09 -10.42
N ILE A 184 12.01 -0.20 -10.43
CA ILE A 184 11.50 -1.56 -10.16
C ILE A 184 10.91 -2.10 -11.44
N VAL A 185 11.54 -3.15 -11.98
CA VAL A 185 11.03 -3.90 -13.14
C VAL A 185 10.32 -5.16 -12.64
N PHE A 186 9.03 -5.24 -12.90
CA PHE A 186 8.20 -6.35 -12.48
C PHE A 186 8.17 -7.41 -13.60
N LYS A 187 8.68 -8.61 -13.34
CA LYS A 187 8.69 -9.73 -14.29
C LYS A 187 7.36 -10.49 -14.17
N SER A 188 6.59 -10.51 -15.25
CA SER A 188 5.29 -11.19 -15.34
C SER A 188 4.94 -11.47 -16.80
N ASP A 189 4.25 -12.58 -17.03
CA ASP A 189 3.59 -12.95 -18.29
C ASP A 189 2.42 -12.01 -18.66
N ASN A 190 1.89 -11.28 -17.67
CA ASN A 190 0.91 -10.24 -17.90
C ASN A 190 1.62 -8.93 -18.27
N LEU A 191 1.63 -8.60 -19.57
CA LEU A 191 2.25 -7.40 -20.13
C LEU A 191 1.64 -6.07 -19.64
N GLU A 192 0.49 -6.09 -18.99
CA GLU A 192 -0.03 -4.91 -18.31
C GLU A 192 0.60 -4.72 -16.92
N TRP A 193 0.77 -5.81 -16.19
CA TRP A 193 1.31 -5.80 -14.83
C TRP A 193 2.81 -5.62 -14.81
N GLY A 194 3.51 -6.37 -15.66
CA GLY A 194 4.96 -6.43 -15.69
C GLY A 194 5.52 -6.28 -17.10
N VAL A 195 6.69 -6.88 -17.28
CA VAL A 195 7.38 -6.99 -18.55
C VAL A 195 7.90 -8.41 -18.76
N GLU A 196 7.94 -8.78 -20.04
CA GLU A 196 8.75 -9.88 -20.54
C GLU A 196 9.99 -9.31 -21.24
N GLU A 197 10.97 -10.16 -21.50
CA GLU A 197 12.19 -9.77 -22.22
C GLU A 197 12.25 -10.49 -23.55
N GLU A 198 12.18 -9.71 -24.63
CA GLU A 198 12.30 -10.20 -26.00
C GLU A 198 13.40 -9.45 -26.72
N ASN A 199 14.34 -10.19 -27.33
CA ASN A 199 15.47 -9.63 -28.08
C ASN A 199 16.27 -8.56 -27.29
N GLY A 200 16.45 -8.77 -25.98
CA GLY A 200 17.16 -7.85 -25.09
C GLY A 200 16.40 -6.55 -24.77
N LYS A 201 15.09 -6.52 -25.01
CA LYS A 201 14.21 -5.39 -24.66
C LYS A 201 13.07 -5.85 -23.77
N PHE A 202 12.72 -5.01 -22.80
CA PHE A 202 11.52 -5.17 -22.00
C PHE A 202 10.29 -4.74 -22.78
N ILE A 203 9.32 -5.64 -22.86
CA ILE A 203 8.01 -5.43 -23.47
C ILE A 203 6.95 -5.55 -22.38
N GLY A 204 6.10 -4.53 -22.26
CA GLY A 204 5.06 -4.45 -21.24
C GLY A 204 4.94 -3.06 -20.64
N LYS A 205 3.89 -2.84 -19.85
CA LYS A 205 3.59 -1.54 -19.21
C LYS A 205 4.24 -1.40 -17.84
N ASN A 206 4.66 -2.50 -17.21
CA ASN A 206 5.28 -2.52 -15.89
C ASN A 206 4.48 -1.80 -14.79
N LEU A 207 3.14 -1.83 -14.83
CA LEU A 207 2.31 -1.06 -13.90
C LEU A 207 2.57 -1.43 -12.43
N PHE A 208 2.87 -2.69 -12.14
CA PHE A 208 3.20 -3.10 -10.76
C PHE A 208 4.56 -2.60 -10.30
N GLY A 209 5.54 -2.52 -11.20
CA GLY A 209 6.83 -1.89 -10.91
C GLY A 209 6.66 -0.42 -10.55
N LEU A 210 5.87 0.32 -11.33
CA LEU A 210 5.55 1.73 -11.05
C LEU A 210 4.80 1.88 -9.72
N ALA A 211 3.82 1.01 -9.46
CA ALA A 211 3.06 1.01 -8.21
C ALA A 211 3.97 0.74 -7.00
N MET A 212 4.92 -0.19 -7.10
CA MET A 212 5.87 -0.47 -6.02
C MET A 212 6.80 0.71 -5.74
N MET A 213 7.19 1.47 -6.76
CA MET A 213 7.97 2.70 -6.56
C MET A 213 7.14 3.78 -5.83
N GLU A 214 5.86 3.93 -6.17
CA GLU A 214 4.98 4.87 -5.47
C GLU A 214 4.67 4.43 -4.03
N ILE A 215 4.44 3.12 -3.81
CA ILE A 215 4.28 2.55 -2.47
C ILE A 215 5.55 2.80 -1.65
N ARG A 216 6.73 2.57 -2.23
CA ARG A 216 8.02 2.84 -1.58
C ARG A 216 8.15 4.29 -1.15
N ASP A 217 7.79 5.26 -2.00
CA ASP A 217 7.83 6.69 -1.64
C ASP A 217 6.99 6.98 -0.39
N VAL A 218 5.77 6.42 -0.35
CA VAL A 218 4.87 6.53 0.80
C VAL A 218 5.48 5.87 2.03
N LEU A 219 5.97 4.63 1.91
CA LEU A 219 6.54 3.89 3.04
C LEU A 219 7.81 4.55 3.58
N ASN A 220 8.66 5.11 2.71
CA ASN A 220 9.82 5.90 3.10
C ASN A 220 9.44 7.07 4.01
N ALA A 221 8.33 7.76 3.70
CA ALA A 221 7.85 8.86 4.52
C ALA A 221 7.19 8.36 5.82
N VAL A 222 6.29 7.40 5.72
CA VAL A 222 5.48 6.88 6.84
C VAL A 222 6.34 6.16 7.89
N TYR A 223 7.28 5.32 7.44
CA TYR A 223 8.10 4.47 8.30
C TYR A 223 9.47 5.08 8.63
N LYS A 224 9.74 6.32 8.21
CA LYS A 224 11.02 7.02 8.48
C LYS A 224 11.44 6.98 9.95
N ASN A 225 10.47 7.11 10.85
CA ASN A 225 10.67 7.15 12.30
C ASN A 225 10.14 5.89 13.00
N TYR A 226 9.99 4.77 12.29
CA TYR A 226 9.44 3.53 12.85
C TYR A 226 10.21 3.03 14.07
N ASP A 227 11.54 3.12 14.07
CA ASP A 227 12.38 2.67 15.18
C ASP A 227 12.24 3.55 16.44
N LYS A 228 11.63 4.74 16.32
CA LYS A 228 11.32 5.64 17.45
C LYS A 228 9.99 5.34 18.12
N ILE A 229 9.23 4.39 17.59
CA ILE A 229 7.95 3.95 18.16
C ILE A 229 8.22 3.17 19.45
N ASP A 230 7.52 3.57 20.50
CA ASP A 230 7.43 2.83 21.75
C ASP A 230 6.35 1.76 21.64
N TRP A 231 6.77 0.52 21.38
CA TRP A 231 5.88 -0.63 21.32
C TRP A 231 5.44 -1.14 22.68
N ASP A 232 6.10 -0.75 23.78
CA ASP A 232 5.63 -1.06 25.13
C ASP A 232 4.41 -0.19 25.47
N LEU A 233 4.46 1.09 25.06
CA LEU A 233 3.30 1.99 25.09
C LEU A 233 2.21 1.57 24.08
N SER A 234 2.60 1.18 22.87
CA SER A 234 1.66 0.95 21.76
C SER A 234 1.04 -0.45 21.73
N GLY A 235 1.54 -1.40 22.54
CA GLY A 235 1.26 -2.83 22.45
C GLY A 235 1.89 -3.49 21.21
N ASP A 236 1.64 -4.79 20.97
CA ASP A 236 2.30 -5.56 19.89
C ASP A 236 2.17 -4.94 18.47
N PRO A 237 3.23 -4.90 17.65
CA PRO A 237 3.13 -4.45 16.26
C PRO A 237 2.22 -5.37 15.44
N TYR A 238 1.67 -4.84 14.35
CA TYR A 238 0.80 -5.61 13.43
C TYR A 238 1.50 -6.88 12.90
N SER A 239 2.78 -6.75 12.57
CA SER A 239 3.64 -7.83 12.12
C SER A 239 4.98 -7.73 12.82
N LYS A 240 5.55 -8.88 13.19
CA LYS A 240 6.85 -8.96 13.88
C LYS A 240 7.95 -9.23 12.85
N GLU A 241 9.07 -8.54 12.99
CA GLU A 241 10.26 -8.81 12.18
C GLU A 241 10.72 -10.24 12.42
N ARG A 242 11.05 -10.93 11.32
CA ARG A 242 11.53 -12.31 11.36
C ARG A 242 12.86 -12.36 10.63
N CYS A 243 13.81 -13.08 11.21
CA CYS A 243 15.08 -13.28 10.56
C CYS A 243 14.83 -14.03 9.25
N MET A 244 15.15 -13.41 8.10
CA MET A 244 15.06 -14.06 6.79
C MET A 244 16.19 -15.09 6.58
N CYS A 245 17.05 -15.29 7.57
CA CYS A 245 17.99 -16.38 7.59
C CYS A 245 17.24 -17.70 7.79
N SER A 246 17.20 -18.53 6.75
CA SER A 246 16.88 -19.94 6.83
C SER A 246 17.92 -20.66 7.69
N HIS A 247 17.79 -20.59 9.01
CA HIS A 247 18.43 -21.55 9.91
C HIS A 247 17.53 -22.77 9.98
N MET A 248 17.84 -23.77 9.16
CA MET A 248 17.51 -25.15 9.53
C MET A 248 18.34 -25.48 10.77
N HIS A 249 17.67 -25.83 11.87
CA HIS A 249 18.25 -26.70 12.87
C HIS A 249 17.94 -28.15 12.49
#